data_AF-A0A1F6UEF5-F1
#
_entry.id   AF-A0A1F6UEF5-F1
#
_cell.length_a   1.000
_cell.length_b   1.000
_cell.length_c   1.000
_cell.angle_alpha   90.00
_cell.angle_beta   90.00
_cell.angle_gamma   90.00
#
_symmetry.space_group_name_H-M   'P 1'
#
loop_
_entity.id
_entity.type
_entity.pdbx_description
1 polymer ?
#
loop_
_entity_poly.entity_id
_entity_poly.type
_entity_poly.pdbx_seq_one_letter_code
_entity_poly.pdbx_strand_id
1 'polypeptide(L)'
;MLILTRKPGQLLTISPKSSLNPATSIAELFCDGPIEILVSRIDDGQVRIGIQAHPGLLIARDDRETEEPQDSDGRRDSPSSSQ
;
A
#
# COMPACT_ATOMS: atom_id res chain seq x y z
N MET A 1 7.94 -0.42 -16.05
CA MET A 1 7.39 -1.23 -14.93
C MET A 1 8.27 -1.07 -13.70
N LEU A 2 7.68 -0.71 -12.55
CA LEU A 2 8.32 -0.66 -11.23
C LEU A 2 8.02 -1.95 -10.48
N ILE A 3 9.01 -2.55 -9.80
CA ILE A 3 8.81 -3.75 -8.99
C ILE A 3 9.32 -3.48 -7.58
N LEU A 4 8.54 -3.83 -6.56
CA LEU A 4 8.89 -3.63 -5.17
C LEU A 4 8.28 -4.71 -4.26
N THR A 5 8.83 -4.84 -3.06
CA THR A 5 8.34 -5.77 -2.03
C THR A 5 7.63 -5.01 -0.93
N ARG A 6 6.45 -5.49 -0.49
CA ARG A 6 5.64 -4.94 0.60
C ARG A 6 5.35 -6.01 1.66
N LYS A 7 5.28 -5.60 2.92
CA LYS A 7 4.75 -6.38 4.05
C LYS A 7 3.29 -6.00 4.32
N PRO A 8 2.52 -6.83 5.06
CA PRO A 8 1.26 -6.39 5.64
C PRO A 8 1.40 -5.04 6.35
N GLY A 9 0.41 -4.17 6.17
CA GLY A 9 0.40 -2.82 6.77
C GLY A 9 1.23 -1.75 6.04
N GLN A 10 2.03 -2.10 5.02
CA GLN A 10 2.78 -1.12 4.24
C GLN A 10 1.95 -0.54 3.09
N LEU A 11 1.95 0.79 2.97
CA LEU A 11 1.14 1.52 1.99
C LEU A 11 1.93 1.88 0.71
N LEU A 12 1.21 1.88 -0.41
CA LEU A 12 1.66 2.44 -1.68
C LEU A 12 0.66 3.46 -2.16
N THR A 13 1.16 4.60 -2.62
CA THR A 13 0.34 5.70 -3.11
C THR A 13 0.68 5.98 -4.57
N ILE A 14 -0.35 6.09 -5.41
CA ILE A 14 -0.24 6.51 -6.80
C ILE A 14 -0.87 7.89 -6.90
N SER A 15 -0.13 8.86 -7.44
CA SER A 15 -0.60 10.24 -7.60
C SER A 15 -0.04 10.87 -8.87
N PRO A 16 -0.66 11.94 -9.41
CA PRO A 16 -0.03 12.75 -10.43
C PRO A 16 1.31 13.31 -9.95
N LYS A 17 2.33 13.33 -10.82
CA LYS A 17 3.56 14.09 -10.55
C LYS A 17 3.21 15.57 -10.45
N SER A 18 3.92 16.30 -9.60
CA SER A 18 3.80 17.77 -9.51
C SER A 18 4.14 18.48 -10.82
N SER A 19 4.92 17.83 -11.68
CA SER A 19 5.28 18.31 -13.03
C SER A 19 4.23 17.98 -14.10
N LEU A 20 3.18 17.23 -13.78
CA LEU A 20 2.13 16.90 -14.75
C LEU A 20 1.29 18.16 -15.01
N ASN A 21 1.01 18.46 -16.28
CA ASN A 21 0.15 19.56 -16.64
C ASN A 21 -1.26 19.32 -16.06
N PRO A 22 -1.81 20.23 -15.23
CA PRO A 22 -3.16 20.06 -14.67
C PRO A 22 -4.28 20.00 -15.71
N ALA A 23 -4.02 20.50 -16.94
CA ALA A 23 -4.95 20.41 -18.05
C ALA A 23 -4.91 19.04 -18.77
N THR A 24 -3.97 18.16 -18.43
CA THR A 24 -3.93 16.80 -18.98
C THR A 24 -5.20 16.06 -18.59
N SER A 25 -5.94 15.64 -19.60
CA SER A 25 -7.17 14.89 -19.43
C SER A 25 -6.91 13.47 -18.94
N ILE A 26 -7.92 12.85 -18.33
CA ILE A 26 -7.86 11.43 -17.97
C ILE A 26 -7.65 10.56 -19.21
N ALA A 27 -8.27 10.89 -20.35
CA ALA A 27 -8.09 10.14 -21.59
C ALA A 27 -6.62 10.15 -22.06
N GLU A 28 -5.94 11.28 -21.95
CA GLU A 28 -4.50 11.39 -22.25
C GLU A 28 -3.66 10.62 -21.23
N LEU A 29 -4.05 10.59 -19.95
CA LEU A 29 -3.30 9.86 -18.93
C LEU A 29 -3.34 8.33 -19.12
N PHE A 30 -4.39 7.83 -19.76
CA PHE A 30 -4.62 6.41 -20.00
C PHE A 30 -4.51 6.01 -21.48
N CYS A 31 -4.00 6.89 -22.35
CA CYS A 31 -3.86 6.60 -23.78
C CYS A 31 -2.85 5.47 -24.04
N ASP A 32 -1.81 5.37 -23.22
CA ASP A 32 -0.80 4.31 -23.24
C ASP A 32 -1.27 3.01 -22.56
N GLY A 33 -2.50 3.00 -22.04
CA GLY A 33 -3.12 1.85 -21.39
C GLY A 33 -3.49 2.09 -19.91
N PRO A 34 -4.05 1.05 -19.26
CA PRO A 34 -4.45 1.11 -17.86
C PRO A 34 -3.24 1.18 -16.91
N ILE A 35 -3.52 1.46 -15.64
CA ILE A 35 -2.58 1.14 -14.56
C ILE A 35 -2.69 -0.35 -14.29
N GLU A 36 -1.61 -1.10 -14.51
CA GLU A 36 -1.56 -2.54 -14.26
C GLU A 36 -0.82 -2.81 -12.95
N ILE A 37 -1.43 -3.63 -12.09
CA ILE A 37 -0.85 -4.08 -10.83
C ILE A 37 -0.73 -5.60 -10.90
N LEU A 38 0.49 -6.10 -10.75
CA LEU A 38 0.82 -7.52 -10.79
C LEU A 38 1.34 -7.98 -9.44
N VAL A 39 0.66 -8.93 -8.80
CA VAL A 39 1.24 -9.70 -7.69
C VAL A 39 2.14 -10.77 -8.29
N SER A 40 3.43 -10.49 -8.37
CA SER A 40 4.41 -11.36 -9.04
C SER A 40 4.90 -12.52 -8.17
N ARG A 41 4.83 -12.36 -6.85
CA ARG A 41 5.20 -13.39 -5.86
C ARG A 41 4.57 -13.09 -4.51
N ILE A 42 4.18 -14.14 -3.80
CA ILE A 42 3.76 -14.10 -2.40
C ILE A 42 4.69 -15.05 -1.65
N ASP A 43 5.41 -14.52 -0.67
CA ASP A 43 6.24 -15.26 0.27
C ASP A 43 5.68 -15.04 1.69
N ASP A 44 6.18 -15.80 2.67
CA ASP A 44 5.69 -15.67 4.05
C ASP A 44 5.96 -14.26 4.62
N GLY A 45 4.88 -13.51 4.85
CA GLY A 45 4.91 -12.13 5.33
C GLY A 45 5.32 -11.05 4.31
N GLN A 46 5.53 -11.37 3.03
CA GLN A 46 5.94 -10.40 2.01
C GLN A 46 5.31 -10.66 0.63
N VAL A 47 4.97 -9.59 -0.08
CA VAL A 47 4.40 -9.63 -1.43
C VAL A 47 5.26 -8.80 -2.37
N ARG A 48 5.63 -9.38 -3.52
CA ARG A 48 6.32 -8.68 -4.60
C ARG A 48 5.31 -8.16 -5.63
N ILE A 49 5.18 -6.84 -5.69
CA ILE A 49 4.20 -6.14 -6.53
C ILE A 49 4.93 -5.45 -7.69
N GLY A 50 4.47 -5.71 -8.91
CA GLY A 50 4.80 -4.96 -10.12
C GLY A 50 3.73 -3.93 -10.42
N ILE A 51 4.13 -2.71 -10.79
CA ILE A 51 3.22 -1.63 -11.17
C ILE A 51 3.67 -1.05 -12.51
N GLN A 52 2.76 -0.99 -13.45
CA GLN A 52 2.92 -0.31 -14.73
C GLN A 52 1.87 0.78 -14.83
N ALA A 53 2.33 2.00 -15.13
CA ALA A 53 1.50 3.19 -15.15
C ALA A 53 2.14 4.23 -16.07
N HIS A 54 1.33 5.18 -16.54
CA HIS A 54 1.80 6.32 -17.33
C HIS A 54 2.91 7.09 -16.58
N PRO A 55 3.98 7.55 -17.26
CA PRO A 55 5.14 8.19 -16.63
C PRO A 55 4.81 9.52 -15.93
N GLY A 56 3.65 10.11 -16.22
CA GLY A 56 3.11 11.27 -15.51
C GLY A 56 2.62 10.98 -14.09
N LEU A 57 2.51 9.70 -13.71
CA LEU A 57 2.17 9.26 -12.36
C LEU A 57 3.43 9.01 -11.53
N LEU A 58 3.35 9.39 -10.26
CA LEU A 58 4.29 9.07 -9.20
C LEU A 58 3.78 7.86 -8.45
N ILE A 59 4.67 6.89 -8.22
CA ILE A 59 4.41 5.75 -7.33
C ILE A 59 5.30 5.96 -6.10
N ALA A 60 4.69 6.37 -5.00
CA ALA A 60 5.36 6.63 -3.73
C ALA A 60 5.22 5.44 -2.79
N ARG A 61 6.29 5.16 -2.05
CA ARG A 61 6.30 4.22 -0.93
C ARG A 61 5.99 5.03 0.32
N ASP A 62 5.01 4.60 1.09
CA ASP A 62 4.92 5.08 2.46
C ASP A 62 5.84 4.20 3.31
N ASP A 63 6.73 4.85 4.04
CA ASP A 63 7.64 4.19 4.99
C ASP A 63 7.01 4.14 6.40
N ARG A 64 5.76 4.60 6.55
CA ARG A 64 4.99 4.41 7.77
C ARG A 64 4.67 2.93 7.96
N GLU A 65 5.32 2.32 8.94
CA GLU A 65 4.84 1.08 9.55
C GLU A 65 3.51 1.41 10.21
N THR A 66 2.40 0.91 9.65
CA THR A 66 1.12 0.94 10.34
C THR A 66 1.29 0.07 11.58
N GLU A 67 1.53 0.70 12.74
CA GLU A 67 1.43 0.00 14.02
C GLU A 67 0.00 -0.53 14.14
N GLU A 68 -0.14 -1.85 14.17
CA GLU A 68 -1.43 -2.48 14.44
C GLU A 68 -1.93 -1.96 15.80
N PRO A 69 -3.22 -1.58 15.92
CA PRO A 69 -3.77 -1.20 17.22
C PRO A 69 -3.62 -2.39 18.15
N GLN A 70 -2.81 -2.21 19.21
CA GLN A 70 -2.66 -3.20 20.27
C GLN A 70 -4.05 -3.48 20.85
N ASP A 71 -4.57 -4.68 20.57
CA ASP A 71 -5.69 -5.25 21.30
C ASP A 71 -5.30 -5.21 22.78
N SER A 72 -5.88 -4.25 23.50
CA SER A 72 -5.68 -4.07 24.92
C SER A 72 -6.23 -5.31 25.63
N ASP A 73 -5.30 -6.15 26.06
CA ASP A 73 -5.50 -7.34 26.87
C ASP A 73 -6.40 -7.03 28.08
N GLY A 74 -7.63 -7.53 28.01
CA GLY A 74 -8.64 -7.40 29.05
C GLY A 74 -8.84 -8.70 29.83
N ARG A 75 -7.77 -9.45 30.14
CA ARG A 75 -7.84 -10.50 31.17
C ARG A 75 -8.13 -9.89 32.54
N ARG A 76 -9.42 -9.83 32.90
CA ARG A 76 -9.85 -9.81 34.30
C ARG A 76 -9.85 -11.24 34.84
N ASP A 77 -8.68 -11.70 35.24
CA ASP A 77 -8.59 -12.80 36.20
C ASP A 77 -8.80 -12.21 37.61
N SER A 78 -10.04 -12.24 38.09
CA SER A 78 -10.32 -12.05 39.52
C SER A 78 -10.31 -13.42 40.18
N PRO A 79 -9.42 -13.71 41.15
CA PRO A 79 -9.47 -14.97 41.86
C PRO A 79 -10.66 -14.95 42.83
N SER A 80 -11.47 -16.00 42.74
CA SER A 80 -12.36 -16.45 43.80
C SER A 80 -11.53 -16.79 45.04
N SER A 81 -11.87 -16.24 46.21
CA SER A 81 -11.64 -16.91 47.49
C SER A 81 -12.51 -16.30 48.58
N SER A 82 -13.18 -17.22 49.26
CA SER A 82 -14.11 -17.10 50.37
C SER A 82 -13.47 -16.59 51.66
N GLN A 83 -14.25 -15.86 52.46
CA GLN A 83 -14.48 -16.13 53.89
C GLN A 83 -15.66 -15.31 54.40
#